data_AF-A0A2V7ZWF5-F1
#
_entry.id   AF-A0A2V7ZWF5-F1
#
_cell.length_a   1.000
_cell.length_b   1.000
_cell.length_c   1.000
_cell.angle_alpha   90.00
_cell.angle_beta   90.00
_cell.angle_gamma   90.00
#
_symmetry.space_group_name_H-M   'P 1'
#
loop_
_entity.id
_entity.type
_entity.pdbx_description
1 polymer ?
#
loop_
_entity_poly.entity_id
_entity_poly.type
_entity_poly.pdbx_seq_one_letter_code
_entity_poly.pdbx_strand_id
1 'polypeptide(L)'
;MADLVPQHHPVNIEDEMKRSYMDYAMSVIIGRALPDARDGLKPAHRRVLYGMKTMGLSPGRAYRKCAKIVGEVMGNFHPHGDASIYDTLVRLAQDFNMRYPLVDGQGNFGSVDGDPPAAMRYTEARLQALGDDMMTDLDNETVDFVPNYDETTEEPTVLPAPFPNLLVNGSAGIAVGMATNVPPHNLREVVEGCIWLIEQTHLQPARDVAQDVGPAMTRVEKL
;
A
#
# COMPACT_ATOMS: atom_id res chain seq x y z
N MET A 1 22.04 -50.62 7.46
CA MET A 1 21.59 -49.24 7.26
C MET A 1 20.93 -48.81 8.55
N ALA A 2 21.56 -47.93 9.31
CA ALA A 2 21.02 -47.49 10.60
C ALA A 2 19.94 -46.45 10.34
N ASP A 3 18.72 -46.75 10.78
CA ASP A 3 17.58 -45.83 10.74
C ASP A 3 17.92 -44.55 11.52
N LEU A 4 17.92 -43.42 10.81
CA LEU A 4 17.97 -42.09 11.41
C LEU A 4 16.61 -41.83 12.06
N VAL A 5 16.44 -42.29 13.30
CA VAL A 5 15.31 -41.87 14.15
C VAL A 5 15.42 -40.35 14.32
N PRO A 6 14.39 -39.57 13.96
CA PRO A 6 14.40 -38.13 14.17
C PRO A 6 14.59 -37.86 15.67
N GLN A 7 15.70 -37.24 16.05
CA GLN A 7 15.90 -36.78 17.41
C GLN A 7 14.95 -35.60 17.64
N HIS A 8 13.79 -35.87 18.26
CA HIS A 8 12.94 -34.82 18.81
C HIS A 8 13.59 -34.29 20.09
N HIS A 9 14.34 -33.20 19.96
CA HIS A 9 14.74 -32.42 21.13
C HIS A 9 13.49 -31.75 21.71
N PRO A 10 13.20 -31.92 23.01
CA PRO A 10 12.09 -31.23 23.65
C PRO A 10 12.31 -29.72 23.56
N VAL A 11 11.32 -29.00 23.03
CA VAL A 11 11.33 -27.52 22.97
C VAL A 11 10.63 -26.98 24.21
N ASN A 12 11.24 -25.99 24.87
CA ASN A 12 10.61 -25.31 25.99
C ASN A 12 9.40 -24.52 25.50
N ILE A 13 8.22 -24.78 26.07
CA ILE A 13 6.97 -24.12 25.69
C ILE A 13 7.03 -22.59 25.84
N GLU A 14 7.73 -22.08 26.85
CA GLU A 14 7.85 -20.64 27.07
C GLU A 14 8.65 -19.96 25.95
N ASP A 15 9.76 -20.60 25.56
CA ASP A 15 10.63 -20.09 24.49
C ASP A 15 9.93 -20.18 23.13
N GLU A 16 9.23 -21.28 22.86
CA GLU A 16 8.46 -21.48 21.63
C GLU A 16 7.31 -20.46 21.53
N MET A 17 6.56 -20.24 22.61
CA MET A 17 5.49 -19.25 22.63
C MET A 17 6.01 -17.84 22.37
N LYS A 18 7.13 -17.45 23.00
CA LYS A 18 7.74 -16.13 22.77
C LYS A 18 8.16 -15.97 21.31
N ARG A 19 8.86 -16.96 20.75
CA ARG A 19 9.35 -16.91 19.38
C ARG A 19 8.20 -16.86 18.37
N SER A 20 7.29 -17.82 18.43
CA SER A 20 6.13 -17.89 17.53
C SER A 20 5.26 -16.63 17.58
N TYR A 21 5.05 -16.08 18.78
CA TYR A 21 4.31 -14.82 18.94
C TYR A 21 5.06 -13.63 18.32
N MET A 22 6.37 -13.52 18.54
CA MET A 22 7.17 -12.42 17.99
C MET A 22 7.27 -12.49 16.46
N ASP A 23 7.46 -13.69 15.89
CA ASP A 23 7.51 -13.89 14.44
C ASP A 23 6.18 -13.49 13.79
N TYR A 24 5.05 -13.91 14.39
CA TYR A 24 3.73 -13.49 13.94
C TYR A 24 3.53 -11.97 14.07
N ALA A 25 3.85 -11.39 15.23
CA ALA A 25 3.67 -9.96 15.49
C ALA A 25 4.44 -9.09 14.49
N MET A 26 5.71 -9.41 14.26
CA MET A 26 6.56 -8.70 13.30
C MET A 26 6.04 -8.84 11.87
N SER A 27 5.60 -10.04 11.47
CA SER A 27 5.00 -10.25 10.14
C SER A 27 3.74 -9.42 9.92
N VAL A 28 2.91 -9.22 10.96
CA VAL A 28 1.69 -8.42 10.86
C VAL A 28 2.00 -6.92 10.81
N ILE A 29 2.96 -6.45 11.63
CA ILE A 29 3.35 -5.05 11.68
C ILE A 29 3.95 -4.61 10.33
N ILE A 30 4.94 -5.34 9.83
CA ILE A 30 5.70 -4.96 8.63
C ILE A 30 5.01 -5.43 7.35
N GLY A 31 4.54 -6.68 7.33
CA GLY A 31 4.08 -7.35 6.11
C GLY A 31 2.59 -7.23 5.81
N ARG A 32 1.80 -6.56 6.66
CA ARG A 32 0.33 -6.57 6.50
C ARG A 32 -0.38 -5.28 6.87
N ALA A 33 -0.28 -4.86 8.12
CA ALA A 33 -1.27 -3.96 8.72
C ALA A 33 -0.98 -2.48 8.50
N LEU A 34 0.29 -2.08 8.49
CA LEU A 34 0.71 -0.69 8.40
C LEU A 34 1.16 -0.32 6.97
N PRO A 35 0.91 0.92 6.52
CA PRO A 35 1.43 1.41 5.25
C PRO A 35 2.92 1.76 5.36
N ASP A 36 3.63 1.74 4.23
CA ASP A 36 4.96 2.38 4.13
C ASP A 36 4.80 3.90 4.00
N ALA A 37 5.66 4.68 4.66
CA ALA A 37 5.58 6.14 4.64
C ALA A 37 5.90 6.73 3.25
N ARG A 38 6.69 6.03 2.43
CA ARG A 38 7.18 6.50 1.14
C ARG A 38 6.10 6.51 0.07
N ASP A 39 5.29 5.45 0.01
CA ASP A 39 4.23 5.31 -1.00
C ASP A 39 2.81 5.31 -0.40
N GLY A 40 2.67 5.25 0.92
CA GLY A 40 1.38 5.19 1.61
C GLY A 40 0.62 3.88 1.43
N LEU A 41 1.25 2.84 0.89
CA LEU A 41 0.61 1.57 0.56
C LEU A 41 0.99 0.47 1.56
N LYS A 42 0.04 -0.44 1.75
CA LYS A 42 0.28 -1.73 2.41
C LYS A 42 0.73 -2.73 1.34
N PRO A 43 1.38 -3.85 1.72
CA PRO A 43 1.85 -4.83 0.75
C PRO A 43 0.75 -5.35 -0.20
N ALA A 44 -0.46 -5.59 0.29
CA ALA A 44 -1.60 -6.01 -0.55
C ALA A 44 -1.96 -4.96 -1.62
N HIS A 45 -2.02 -3.67 -1.25
CA HIS A 45 -2.32 -2.59 -2.20
C HIS A 45 -1.24 -2.50 -3.28
N ARG A 46 0.04 -2.56 -2.88
CA ARG A 46 1.20 -2.48 -3.79
C ARG A 46 1.18 -3.62 -4.81
N ARG A 47 0.95 -4.85 -4.34
CA ARG A 47 0.88 -6.04 -5.18
C ARG A 47 -0.29 -6.02 -6.16
N VAL A 48 -1.45 -5.48 -5.75
CA VAL A 48 -2.58 -5.29 -6.66
C VAL A 48 -2.24 -4.29 -7.77
N LEU A 49 -1.70 -3.12 -7.44
CA LEU A 49 -1.33 -2.12 -8.44
C LEU A 49 -0.23 -2.63 -9.37
N TYR A 50 0.82 -3.26 -8.82
CA TYR A 50 1.92 -3.84 -9.58
C TYR A 50 1.44 -4.97 -10.49
N GLY A 51 0.62 -5.90 -10.01
CA GLY A 51 0.02 -6.95 -10.83
C GLY A 51 -0.85 -6.40 -11.96
N MET A 52 -1.60 -5.31 -11.72
CA MET A 52 -2.35 -4.64 -12.78
C MET A 52 -1.42 -3.98 -13.82
N LYS A 53 -0.27 -3.45 -13.40
CA LYS A 53 0.75 -2.88 -14.30
C LYS A 53 1.40 -3.95 -15.17
N THR A 54 1.82 -5.08 -14.60
CA THR A 54 2.42 -6.21 -15.36
C THR A 54 1.44 -6.80 -16.37
N MET A 55 0.14 -6.79 -16.06
CA MET A 55 -0.94 -7.17 -16.98
C MET A 55 -1.23 -6.12 -18.07
N GLY A 56 -0.58 -4.94 -18.03
CA GLY A 56 -0.76 -3.86 -19.00
C GLY A 56 -2.11 -3.13 -18.90
N LEU A 57 -2.67 -3.00 -17.69
CA LEU A 57 -4.02 -2.45 -17.45
C LEU A 57 -4.02 -0.92 -17.25
N SER A 58 -3.18 -0.21 -18.00
CA SER A 58 -3.09 1.25 -17.96
C SER A 58 -4.42 1.94 -18.29
N PRO A 59 -4.58 3.22 -17.89
CA PRO A 59 -5.73 4.04 -18.24
C PRO A 59 -5.99 4.04 -19.75
N GLY A 60 -7.27 4.04 -20.14
CA GLY A 60 -7.69 4.00 -21.55
C GLY A 60 -7.63 2.61 -22.20
N ARG A 61 -7.00 1.60 -21.56
CA ARG A 61 -7.13 0.19 -21.99
C ARG A 61 -8.51 -0.36 -21.63
N ALA A 62 -8.92 -1.43 -22.31
CA ALA A 62 -10.15 -2.12 -21.99
C ALA A 62 -10.08 -2.76 -20.60
N TYR A 63 -11.20 -2.72 -19.87
CA TYR A 63 -11.30 -3.36 -18.56
C TYR A 63 -10.99 -4.87 -18.62
N ARG A 64 -10.60 -5.44 -17.48
CA ARG A 64 -10.37 -6.87 -17.31
C ARG A 64 -11.15 -7.40 -16.13
N LYS A 65 -11.66 -8.63 -16.26
CA LYS A 65 -12.34 -9.34 -15.17
C LYS A 65 -11.49 -9.31 -13.90
N CYS A 66 -12.08 -8.89 -12.78
CA CYS A 66 -11.39 -8.85 -11.50
C CYS A 66 -10.88 -10.24 -11.10
N ALA A 67 -11.59 -11.31 -11.45
CA ALA A 67 -11.12 -12.68 -11.26
C ALA A 67 -9.74 -12.97 -11.89
N LYS A 68 -9.43 -12.38 -13.06
CA LYS A 68 -8.11 -12.52 -13.69
C LYS A 68 -7.04 -11.74 -12.93
N ILE A 69 -7.35 -10.51 -12.52
CA ILE A 69 -6.43 -9.66 -11.76
C ILE A 69 -6.09 -10.30 -10.41
N VAL A 70 -7.11 -10.78 -9.70
CA VAL A 70 -6.94 -11.49 -8.42
C VAL A 70 -6.11 -12.75 -8.60
N GLY A 71 -6.36 -13.54 -9.66
CA GLY A 71 -5.58 -14.74 -9.97
C GLY A 71 -4.10 -14.44 -10.24
N GLU A 72 -3.81 -13.39 -11.00
CA GLU A 72 -2.43 -12.94 -11.29
C GLU A 72 -1.70 -12.53 -10.01
N VAL A 73 -2.32 -11.67 -9.20
CA VAL A 73 -1.73 -11.18 -7.95
C VAL A 73 -1.53 -12.32 -6.97
N MET A 74 -2.50 -13.22 -6.86
CA MET A 74 -2.43 -14.37 -5.96
C MET A 74 -1.31 -15.35 -6.37
N GLY A 75 -1.20 -15.61 -7.68
CA GLY A 75 -0.25 -16.58 -8.22
C GLY A 75 1.20 -16.11 -8.22
N ASN A 76 1.45 -14.81 -8.33
CA ASN A 76 2.81 -14.29 -8.46
C ASN A 76 3.31 -13.52 -7.22
N PHE A 77 2.44 -12.85 -6.46
CA PHE A 77 2.89 -11.87 -5.46
C PHE A 77 2.27 -12.06 -4.07
N HIS A 78 1.03 -12.54 -3.97
CA HIS A 78 0.28 -12.54 -2.70
C HIS A 78 -0.31 -13.93 -2.41
N PRO A 79 0.45 -14.84 -1.76
CA PRO A 79 0.04 -16.23 -1.49
C PRO A 79 -0.95 -16.31 -0.31
N HIS A 80 -2.03 -15.52 -0.39
CA HIS A 80 -3.12 -15.44 0.58
C HIS A 80 -4.46 -15.50 -0.16
N GLY A 81 -5.55 -15.61 0.59
CA GLY A 81 -6.88 -15.85 0.03
C GLY A 81 -7.31 -14.79 -0.98
N ASP A 82 -7.96 -15.25 -2.07
CA ASP A 82 -8.50 -14.43 -3.14
C ASP A 82 -9.40 -13.29 -2.62
N ALA A 83 -10.19 -13.55 -1.58
CA ALA A 83 -11.08 -12.60 -0.94
C ALA A 83 -10.33 -11.36 -0.45
N SER A 84 -9.17 -11.52 0.21
CA SER A 84 -8.39 -10.38 0.69
C SER A 84 -7.84 -9.52 -0.44
N ILE A 85 -7.48 -10.13 -1.57
CA ILE A 85 -6.98 -9.42 -2.75
C ILE A 85 -8.13 -8.69 -3.45
N TYR A 86 -9.28 -9.36 -3.59
CA TYR A 86 -10.45 -8.75 -4.21
C TYR A 86 -11.01 -7.59 -3.38
N ASP A 87 -11.10 -7.74 -2.06
CA ASP A 87 -11.52 -6.66 -1.16
C ASP A 87 -10.56 -5.47 -1.23
N THR A 88 -9.25 -5.73 -1.34
CA THR A 88 -8.23 -4.70 -1.53
C THR A 88 -8.46 -3.96 -2.85
N LEU A 89 -8.64 -4.69 -3.96
CA LEU A 89 -8.91 -4.11 -5.28
C LEU A 89 -10.20 -3.28 -5.27
N VAL A 90 -11.27 -3.79 -4.66
CA VAL A 90 -12.55 -3.09 -4.55
C VAL A 90 -12.38 -1.77 -3.80
N ARG A 91 -11.68 -1.77 -2.66
CA ARG A 91 -11.44 -0.56 -1.86
C ARG A 91 -10.60 0.49 -2.59
N LEU A 92 -9.69 0.07 -3.47
CA LEU A 92 -8.91 0.97 -4.33
C LEU A 92 -9.76 1.63 -5.43
N ALA A 93 -10.95 1.10 -5.71
CA ALA A 93 -11.87 1.57 -6.74
C ALA A 93 -13.08 2.38 -6.21
N GLN A 94 -13.34 2.31 -4.90
CA GLN A 94 -14.47 3.00 -4.25
C GLN A 94 -14.13 4.46 -3.92
N ASP A 95 -14.82 5.40 -4.57
CA ASP A 95 -14.68 6.86 -4.36
C ASP A 95 -15.15 7.34 -2.98
N PHE A 96 -16.07 6.63 -2.34
CA PHE A 96 -16.49 6.88 -0.97
C PHE A 96 -15.53 6.31 0.09
N ASN A 97 -14.60 5.41 -0.30
CA ASN A 97 -13.59 4.84 0.58
C ASN A 97 -12.23 5.51 0.43
N MET A 98 -11.88 5.94 -0.79
CA MET A 98 -10.60 6.56 -1.11
C MET A 98 -10.83 7.91 -1.80
N ARG A 99 -10.19 8.97 -1.30
CA ARG A 99 -10.37 10.34 -1.82
C ARG A 99 -10.01 10.47 -3.30
N TYR A 100 -8.93 9.81 -3.71
CA TYR A 100 -8.48 9.71 -5.08
C TYR A 100 -8.26 8.23 -5.43
N PRO A 101 -9.27 7.55 -6.00
CA PRO A 101 -9.17 6.13 -6.35
C PRO A 101 -7.98 5.83 -7.26
N LEU A 102 -7.32 4.69 -7.01
CA LEU A 102 -6.17 4.23 -7.79
C LEU A 102 -6.59 3.17 -8.83
N VAL A 103 -7.79 2.60 -8.68
CA VAL A 103 -8.38 1.61 -9.60
C VAL A 103 -9.68 2.15 -10.18
N ASP A 104 -9.89 1.89 -11.46
CA ASP A 104 -11.12 2.20 -12.20
C ASP A 104 -11.92 0.90 -12.33
N GLY A 105 -13.05 0.82 -11.63
CA GLY A 105 -13.91 -0.36 -11.58
C GLY A 105 -15.14 -0.21 -12.47
N GLN A 106 -15.50 -1.29 -13.18
CA GLN A 106 -16.73 -1.41 -13.95
C GLN A 106 -17.61 -2.54 -13.38
N GLY A 107 -18.85 -2.19 -13.02
CA GLY A 107 -19.82 -3.08 -12.40
C GLY A 107 -20.21 -2.62 -10.99
N ASN A 108 -20.81 -3.51 -10.19
CA ASN A 108 -21.15 -3.19 -8.80
C ASN A 108 -19.96 -3.42 -7.87
N PHE A 109 -19.38 -2.34 -7.36
CA PHE A 109 -18.26 -2.33 -6.41
C PHE A 109 -18.72 -2.00 -4.97
N GLY A 110 -20.01 -2.13 -4.67
CA GLY A 110 -20.60 -1.83 -3.37
C GLY A 110 -21.08 -0.39 -3.24
N SER A 111 -21.60 -0.05 -2.07
CA SER A 111 -22.24 1.24 -1.79
C SER A 111 -21.84 1.81 -0.43
N VAL A 112 -22.15 3.09 -0.21
CA VAL A 112 -21.99 3.76 1.10
C VAL A 112 -22.90 3.15 2.17
N ASP A 113 -24.01 2.53 1.75
CA ASP A 113 -24.98 1.88 2.65
C ASP A 113 -24.48 0.52 3.17
N GLY A 114 -23.29 0.09 2.75
CA GLY A 114 -22.66 -1.15 3.18
C GLY A 114 -23.01 -2.36 2.30
N ASP A 115 -23.59 -2.13 1.11
CA ASP A 115 -23.79 -3.22 0.15
C ASP A 115 -22.43 -3.78 -0.31
N PRO A 116 -22.25 -5.10 -0.29
CA PRO A 116 -21.01 -5.70 -0.76
C PRO A 116 -20.86 -5.57 -2.27
N PRO A 117 -19.62 -5.61 -2.80
CA PRO A 117 -19.39 -5.68 -4.23
C PRO A 117 -20.00 -6.97 -4.81
N ALA A 118 -20.34 -6.95 -6.10
CA ALA A 118 -20.65 -8.17 -6.81
C ALA A 118 -19.43 -9.11 -6.82
N ALA A 119 -19.64 -10.40 -7.05
CA ALA A 119 -18.53 -11.35 -7.14
C ALA A 119 -17.56 -11.01 -8.28
N MET A 120 -16.26 -11.27 -8.08
CA MET A 120 -15.16 -10.91 -9.00
C MET A 120 -15.27 -11.44 -10.45
N ARG A 121 -16.19 -12.38 -10.71
CA ARG A 121 -16.52 -12.87 -12.06
C ARG A 121 -17.41 -11.90 -12.85
N TYR A 122 -18.10 -10.99 -12.18
CA TYR A 122 -19.00 -10.01 -12.79
C TYR A 122 -18.36 -8.63 -12.94
N THR A 123 -17.47 -8.27 -12.02
CA THR A 123 -16.77 -6.98 -12.04
C THR A 123 -15.55 -7.01 -12.95
N GLU A 124 -15.19 -5.83 -13.46
CA GLU A 124 -13.99 -5.61 -14.24
C GLU A 124 -13.24 -4.38 -13.70
N ALA A 125 -11.93 -4.32 -13.91
CA ALA A 125 -11.11 -3.20 -13.45
C ALA A 125 -9.94 -2.91 -14.41
N ARG A 126 -9.40 -1.70 -14.30
CA ARG A 126 -8.13 -1.23 -14.85
C ARG A 126 -7.56 -0.14 -13.92
N LEU A 127 -6.36 0.36 -14.19
CA LEU A 127 -5.77 1.44 -13.39
C LEU A 127 -6.45 2.78 -13.67
N GLN A 128 -6.62 3.61 -12.63
CA GLN A 128 -6.84 5.04 -12.78
C GLN A 128 -5.54 5.73 -13.17
N ALA A 129 -5.61 6.97 -13.69
CA ALA A 129 -4.43 7.76 -14.01
C ALA A 129 -3.47 7.88 -12.83
N LEU A 130 -3.96 8.30 -11.66
CA LEU A 130 -3.14 8.37 -10.45
C LEU A 130 -2.60 7.01 -9.99
N GLY A 131 -3.35 5.93 -10.23
CA GLY A 131 -2.89 4.58 -9.92
C GLY A 131 -1.71 4.14 -10.79
N ASP A 132 -1.73 4.50 -12.09
CA ASP A 132 -0.60 4.26 -12.99
C ASP A 132 0.59 5.17 -12.65
N ASP A 133 0.32 6.45 -12.29
CA ASP A 133 1.34 7.43 -11.91
C ASP A 133 2.15 7.00 -10.68
N MET A 134 1.56 6.23 -9.75
CA MET A 134 2.28 5.64 -8.61
C MET A 134 3.50 4.81 -9.05
N MET A 135 3.47 4.26 -10.26
CA MET A 135 4.50 3.38 -10.84
C MET A 135 5.28 4.04 -11.99
N THR A 136 5.20 5.37 -12.12
CA THR A 136 6.03 6.12 -13.07
C THR A 136 7.51 5.87 -12.80
N ASP A 137 8.28 5.62 -13.86
CA ASP A 137 9.72 5.34 -13.82
C ASP A 137 10.12 4.08 -13.03
N LEU A 138 9.19 3.15 -12.78
CA LEU A 138 9.49 1.89 -12.10
C LEU A 138 10.54 1.04 -12.85
N ASP A 139 10.54 1.10 -14.18
CA ASP A 139 11.48 0.36 -15.04
C ASP A 139 12.89 1.01 -15.12
N ASN A 140 13.09 2.15 -14.47
CA ASN A 140 14.33 2.93 -14.50
C ASN A 140 15.18 2.75 -13.23
N GLU A 141 15.15 1.55 -12.61
CA GLU A 141 15.92 1.21 -11.40
C GLU A 141 15.70 2.23 -10.24
N THR A 142 14.49 2.77 -10.12
CA THR A 142 14.15 3.83 -9.14
C THR A 142 13.91 3.31 -7.73
N VAL A 143 13.65 2.02 -7.59
CA VAL A 143 13.36 1.35 -6.31
C VAL A 143 13.99 -0.04 -6.30
N ASP A 144 14.26 -0.56 -5.10
CA ASP A 144 14.74 -1.92 -4.93
C ASP A 144 13.61 -2.93 -5.19
N PHE A 145 13.96 -4.00 -5.89
CA PHE A 145 13.14 -5.19 -6.07
C PHE A 145 13.63 -6.32 -5.17
N VAL A 146 12.71 -7.19 -4.78
CA VAL A 146 13.01 -8.40 -4.02
C VAL A 146 12.36 -9.61 -4.71
N PRO A 147 12.95 -10.81 -4.58
CA PRO A 147 12.29 -12.03 -5.00
C PRO A 147 10.92 -12.16 -4.34
N ASN A 148 9.95 -12.69 -5.09
CA ASN A 148 8.63 -13.04 -4.57
C ASN A 148 8.72 -14.26 -3.62
N TYR A 149 7.57 -14.75 -3.18
CA TYR A 149 7.50 -15.80 -2.14
C TYR A 149 8.05 -17.18 -2.58
N ASP A 150 8.19 -17.44 -3.88
CA ASP A 150 8.75 -18.68 -4.44
C ASP A 150 10.00 -18.45 -5.30
N GLU A 151 10.54 -17.22 -5.28
CA GLU A 151 11.73 -16.78 -5.99
C GLU A 151 11.66 -16.94 -7.53
N THR A 152 10.46 -17.06 -8.11
CA THR A 152 10.28 -17.18 -9.57
C THR A 152 10.07 -15.84 -10.28
N THR A 153 9.65 -14.81 -9.54
CA THR A 153 9.49 -13.44 -10.03
C THR A 153 10.02 -12.44 -9.00
N GLU A 154 10.02 -11.16 -9.35
CA GLU A 154 10.41 -10.09 -8.42
C GLU A 154 9.23 -9.13 -8.19
N GLU A 155 9.22 -8.47 -7.03
CA GLU A 155 8.27 -7.42 -6.69
C GLU A 155 8.98 -6.20 -6.10
N PRO A 156 8.47 -4.98 -6.34
CA PRO A 156 9.07 -3.77 -5.79
C PRO A 156 8.82 -3.66 -4.28
N THR A 157 9.83 -3.28 -3.53
CA THR A 157 9.72 -3.06 -2.07
C THR A 157 8.79 -1.90 -1.74
N VAL A 158 8.84 -0.84 -2.55
CA VAL A 158 7.97 0.35 -2.55
C VAL A 158 7.71 0.81 -3.98
N LEU A 159 6.65 1.59 -4.20
CA LEU A 159 6.46 2.26 -5.49
C LEU A 159 7.16 3.63 -5.54
N PRO A 160 7.58 4.11 -6.72
CA PRO A 160 8.16 5.45 -6.89
C PRO A 160 7.30 6.59 -6.33
N ALA A 161 5.97 6.48 -6.46
CA ALA A 161 5.00 7.35 -5.81
C ALA A 161 5.32 8.86 -5.95
N PRO A 162 5.19 9.45 -7.15
CA PRO A 162 5.57 10.85 -7.41
C PRO A 162 4.68 11.88 -6.71
N PHE A 163 3.63 11.45 -6.01
CA PHE A 163 2.79 12.28 -5.16
C PHE A 163 2.65 11.66 -3.76
N PRO A 164 2.42 12.47 -2.71
CA PRO A 164 2.41 12.02 -1.31
C PRO A 164 1.12 11.26 -0.95
N ASN A 165 0.97 10.05 -1.51
CA ASN A 165 -0.24 9.25 -1.44
C ASN A 165 -0.68 8.92 0.00
N LEU A 166 0.26 8.71 0.94
CA LEU A 166 -0.09 8.49 2.36
C LEU A 166 -0.94 9.64 2.92
N LEU A 167 -0.57 10.89 2.65
CA LEU A 167 -1.29 12.05 3.14
C LEU A 167 -2.56 12.29 2.33
N VAL A 168 -2.49 12.09 1.02
CA VAL A 168 -3.56 12.36 0.06
C VAL A 168 -4.74 11.41 0.25
N ASN A 169 -4.47 10.11 0.34
CA ASN A 169 -5.50 9.08 0.48
C ASN A 169 -5.67 8.55 1.90
N GLY A 170 -4.72 8.82 2.79
CA GLY A 170 -4.77 8.31 4.16
C GLY A 170 -4.51 6.81 4.23
N SER A 171 -4.60 6.26 5.45
CA SER A 171 -4.51 4.82 5.70
C SER A 171 -5.01 4.51 7.11
N ALA A 172 -5.75 3.41 7.25
CA ALA A 172 -6.14 2.87 8.54
C ALA A 172 -5.64 1.43 8.66
N GLY A 173 -5.09 1.06 9.82
CA GLY A 173 -4.55 -0.28 10.05
C GLY A 173 -4.40 -0.60 11.52
N ILE A 174 -4.71 -1.85 11.87
CA ILE A 174 -4.55 -2.37 13.23
C ILE A 174 -3.55 -3.53 13.15
N ALA A 175 -2.42 -3.37 13.83
CA ALA A 175 -1.36 -4.36 13.89
C ALA A 175 -1.34 -5.04 15.28
N VAL A 176 -0.25 -5.73 15.60
CA VAL A 176 -0.05 -6.28 16.96
C VAL A 176 0.55 -5.20 17.85
N GLY A 177 -0.18 -4.78 18.87
CA GLY A 177 0.27 -3.78 19.86
C GLY A 177 0.26 -2.32 19.39
N MET A 178 -0.16 -2.04 18.15
CA MET A 178 -0.24 -0.68 17.61
C MET A 178 -1.31 -0.56 16.52
N ALA A 179 -1.73 0.68 16.24
CA ALA A 179 -2.66 1.00 15.17
C ALA A 179 -2.30 2.33 14.52
N THR A 180 -2.76 2.54 13.29
CA THR A 180 -2.61 3.79 12.54
C THR A 180 -3.96 4.24 11.97
N ASN A 181 -4.17 5.54 11.92
CA ASN A 181 -5.31 6.17 11.28
C ASN A 181 -4.90 7.56 10.77
N VAL A 182 -4.52 7.63 9.50
CA VAL A 182 -4.13 8.86 8.81
C VAL A 182 -5.33 9.29 7.95
N PRO A 183 -5.93 10.47 8.18
CA PRO A 183 -7.03 10.97 7.37
C PRO A 183 -6.54 11.43 5.98
N PRO A 184 -7.40 11.39 4.95
CA PRO A 184 -7.07 11.91 3.63
C PRO A 184 -7.03 13.44 3.58
N HIS A 185 -6.19 14.00 2.71
CA HIS A 185 -6.01 15.44 2.52
C HIS A 185 -6.19 15.85 1.05
N ASN A 186 -6.38 17.15 0.80
CA ASN A 186 -6.45 17.66 -0.56
C ASN A 186 -5.09 17.59 -1.26
N LEU A 187 -5.02 16.97 -2.44
CA LEU A 187 -3.76 16.80 -3.18
C LEU A 187 -3.05 18.14 -3.46
N ARG A 188 -3.79 19.19 -3.83
CA ARG A 188 -3.21 20.50 -4.12
C ARG A 188 -2.58 21.11 -2.87
N GLU A 189 -3.30 21.09 -1.74
CA GLU A 189 -2.80 21.66 -0.49
C GLU A 189 -1.57 20.91 0.03
N VAL A 190 -1.53 19.58 -0.10
CA VAL A 190 -0.37 18.78 0.31
C VAL A 190 0.84 19.11 -0.58
N VAL A 191 0.66 19.17 -1.91
CA VAL A 191 1.74 19.51 -2.84
C VAL A 191 2.25 20.95 -2.61
N GLU A 192 1.35 21.91 -2.42
CA GLU A 192 1.71 23.29 -2.04
C GLU A 192 2.50 23.33 -0.73
N GLY A 193 2.11 22.52 0.26
CA GLY A 193 2.84 22.35 1.52
C GLY A 193 4.24 21.77 1.34
N CYS A 194 4.40 20.77 0.46
CA CYS A 194 5.70 20.21 0.10
C CYS A 194 6.59 21.24 -0.60
N ILE A 195 6.06 21.99 -1.57
CA ILE A 195 6.79 23.06 -2.26
C ILE A 195 7.23 24.13 -1.26
N TRP A 196 6.31 24.59 -0.40
CA TRP A 196 6.63 25.56 0.64
C TRP A 196 7.73 25.03 1.57
N LEU A 197 7.66 23.78 2.02
CA LEU A 197 8.69 23.18 2.87
C LEU A 197 10.06 23.20 2.18
N ILE A 198 10.13 22.79 0.91
CA ILE A 198 11.35 22.80 0.11
C ILE A 198 11.92 24.21 0.02
N GLU A 199 11.10 25.21 -0.26
CA GLU A 199 11.51 26.61 -0.34
C GLU A 199 12.04 27.13 1.01
N GLN A 200 11.40 26.77 2.13
CA GLN A 200 11.84 27.24 3.45
C GLN A 200 13.09 26.52 3.96
N THR A 201 13.26 25.22 3.67
CA THR A 201 14.42 24.45 4.15
C THR A 201 15.64 24.55 3.25
N HIS A 202 15.48 24.74 1.94
CA HIS A 202 16.59 24.81 1.00
C HIS A 202 16.97 26.23 0.56
N LEU A 203 16.07 27.23 0.65
CA LEU A 203 16.36 28.61 0.21
C LEU A 203 16.62 29.58 1.36
N GLN A 204 16.41 29.19 2.62
CA GLN A 204 16.82 30.01 3.76
C GLN A 204 18.18 29.56 4.32
N PRO A 205 19.12 30.48 4.62
CA PRO A 205 20.34 30.12 5.33
C PRO A 205 19.96 29.45 6.66
N ALA A 206 20.70 28.40 7.04
CA ALA A 206 20.46 27.61 8.25
C ALA A 206 20.14 28.53 9.44
N ARG A 207 18.86 28.62 9.78
CA ARG A 207 18.40 29.36 10.95
C ARG A 207 18.62 28.46 12.16
N ASP A 208 19.22 29.03 13.19
CA ASP A 208 19.51 28.34 14.43
C ASP A 208 18.18 27.87 15.06
N VAL A 209 17.92 26.57 14.99
CA VAL A 209 16.63 25.94 15.38
C VAL A 209 16.30 26.19 16.86
N ALA A 210 17.28 26.60 17.66
CA ALA A 210 17.11 26.96 19.07
C ALA A 210 16.34 28.27 19.31
N GLN A 211 16.21 29.15 18.30
CA GLN A 211 15.58 30.47 18.47
C GLN A 211 14.12 30.55 17.99
N ASP A 212 13.63 29.56 17.25
CA ASP A 212 12.32 29.63 16.57
C ASP A 212 11.22 28.83 17.29
N VAL A 213 11.13 28.99 18.61
CA VAL A 213 9.93 28.59 19.38
C VAL A 213 8.89 29.71 19.30
N GLY A 214 8.61 30.20 18.09
CA GLY A 214 7.53 31.15 17.81
C GLY A 214 6.19 30.43 17.64
N PRO A 215 5.05 31.07 17.94
CA PRO A 215 3.74 30.43 17.78
C PRO A 215 3.53 30.06 16.31
N ALA A 216 3.13 28.82 16.05
CA ALA A 216 2.86 28.31 14.71
C ALA A 216 1.94 29.29 13.95
N MET A 217 2.42 29.82 12.81
CA MET A 217 1.63 30.71 11.96
C MET A 217 0.30 30.05 11.62
N THR A 218 -0.79 30.71 11.98
CA THR A 218 -2.14 30.21 11.71
C THR A 218 -2.61 30.70 10.35
N ARG A 219 -3.59 29.99 9.78
CA ARG A 219 -4.14 30.12 8.40
C ARG A 219 -4.50 31.55 7.96
N VAL A 220 -4.58 32.52 8.86
CA VAL A 220 -4.93 33.92 8.58
C VAL A 220 -3.75 34.70 7.96
N GLU A 221 -2.51 34.26 8.18
CA GLU A 221 -1.31 34.99 7.70
C GLU A 221 -0.89 34.62 6.27
N LYS A 222 -1.67 33.77 5.58
CA LYS A 222 -1.38 33.25 4.23
C LYS A 222 -2.35 33.73 3.13
N LEU A 223 -3.22 34.71 3.42
CA LEU A 223 -3.98 35.46 2.39
C LEU A 223 -3.34 36.83 2.18
#